data_AF-A0A6L7YP67-F1
#
_entry.id   AF-A0A6L7YP67-F1
#
_cell.length_a   1.000
_cell.length_b   1.000
_cell.length_c   1.000
_cell.angle_alpha   90.00
_cell.angle_beta   90.00
_cell.angle_gamma   90.00
#
_symmetry.space_group_name_H-M   'P 1'
#
loop_
_entity.id
_entity.type
_entity.pdbx_description
1 polymer ?
#
loop_
_entity_poly.entity_id
_entity_poly.type
_entity_poly.pdbx_seq_one_letter_code
_entity_poly.pdbx_strand_id
1 'polypeptide(L)'
;MALLTAMKHDSVRRLLLAASVGLLLAAFACGTETADKSDPAGYAQVLVDEAVERYEKEGRDKTLAYYNSQASQDGEWYVFIYDDTGEIIARFDGRFVGQNFNAELREDINGYAYGPEMLTATESGKWVS
;
A
#
# COMPACT_ATOMS: atom_id res chain seq x y z
N MET A 1 -28.12 -46.98 -46.39
CA MET A 1 -28.55 -48.09 -45.52
C MET A 1 -28.40 -47.62 -44.09
N ALA A 2 -29.54 -47.50 -43.38
CA ALA A 2 -29.69 -47.49 -41.93
C ALA A 2 -28.70 -46.65 -41.10
N LEU A 3 -29.14 -45.54 -40.51
CA LEU A 3 -29.63 -45.45 -39.11
C LEU A 3 -28.57 -44.62 -38.34
N LEU A 4 -28.84 -43.72 -37.39
CA LEU A 4 -29.98 -43.30 -36.61
C LEU A 4 -29.44 -41.96 -36.00
N THR A 5 -30.12 -40.81 -36.12
CA THR A 5 -30.91 -40.21 -35.01
C THR A 5 -30.00 -39.89 -33.81
N ALA A 6 -29.90 -38.70 -33.25
CA ALA A 6 -30.77 -37.54 -33.10
C ALA A 6 -29.94 -36.62 -32.18
N MET A 7 -30.09 -35.32 -32.06
CA MET A 7 -31.30 -34.56 -31.76
C MET A 7 -30.79 -33.10 -31.74
N LYS A 8 -31.32 -32.20 -32.56
CA LYS A 8 -32.66 -31.59 -32.45
C LYS A 8 -32.52 -30.24 -31.74
N HIS A 9 -32.67 -29.19 -32.56
CA HIS A 9 -33.29 -27.90 -32.22
C HIS A 9 -32.49 -27.01 -31.26
N ASP A 10 -32.44 -25.70 -31.41
CA ASP A 10 -33.07 -24.79 -32.33
C ASP A 10 -32.28 -23.50 -32.17
N SER A 11 -31.75 -22.98 -33.26
CA SER A 11 -32.36 -21.84 -33.92
C SER A 11 -32.08 -20.50 -33.24
N VAL A 12 -31.19 -19.76 -33.90
CA VAL A 12 -31.52 -18.41 -34.39
C VAL A 12 -31.77 -17.37 -33.29
N ARG A 13 -30.73 -16.60 -32.96
CA ARG A 13 -30.74 -15.13 -33.17
C ARG A 13 -29.46 -14.46 -32.64
N ARG A 14 -28.74 -13.86 -33.60
CA ARG A 14 -28.24 -12.45 -33.58
C ARG A 14 -27.14 -12.17 -32.52
N LEU A 15 -25.99 -11.57 -32.81
CA LEU A 15 -25.53 -10.68 -33.89
C LEU A 15 -24.02 -10.54 -33.58
N LEU A 16 -23.12 -11.06 -34.43
CA LEU A 16 -22.25 -10.29 -35.33
C LEU A 16 -21.45 -9.12 -34.70
N LEU A 17 -20.14 -9.19 -34.98
CA LEU A 17 -19.09 -8.14 -34.96
C LEU A 17 -18.50 -7.77 -33.59
N ALA A 18 -17.19 -7.52 -33.43
CA ALA A 18 -16.06 -7.49 -34.35
C ALA A 18 -14.74 -7.35 -33.55
N ALA A 19 -13.64 -7.59 -34.26
CA ALA A 19 -12.30 -7.04 -34.02
C ALA A 19 -11.50 -7.61 -32.85
N SER A 20 -10.80 -8.71 -33.14
CA SER A 20 -9.55 -9.10 -32.47
C SER A 20 -8.47 -8.06 -32.81
N VAL A 21 -8.35 -7.01 -31.99
CA VAL A 21 -7.21 -6.08 -32.03
C VAL A 21 -6.04 -6.76 -31.35
N GLY A 22 -5.04 -7.12 -32.15
CA GLY A 22 -3.79 -7.68 -31.68
C GLY A 22 -2.93 -6.65 -30.94
N LEU A 23 -2.43 -7.09 -29.79
CA LEU A 23 -1.11 -6.78 -29.25
C LEU A 23 -0.77 -5.30 -29.00
N LEU A 24 -1.28 -4.72 -27.91
CA LEU A 24 -0.53 -3.73 -27.14
C LEU A 24 0.27 -4.47 -26.06
N LEU A 25 1.58 -4.65 -26.27
CA LEU A 25 2.51 -4.79 -25.15
C LEU A 25 2.64 -3.40 -24.50
N ALA A 26 1.79 -3.11 -23.53
CA ALA A 26 2.12 -2.10 -22.53
C ALA A 26 3.15 -2.72 -21.59
N ALA A 27 4.43 -2.49 -21.87
CA ALA A 27 5.46 -2.64 -20.86
C ALA A 27 5.15 -1.60 -19.77
N PHE A 28 4.50 -2.04 -18.69
CA PHE A 28 4.58 -1.32 -17.42
C PHE A 28 6.04 -1.38 -17.00
N ALA A 29 6.82 -0.39 -17.44
CA ALA A 29 8.05 -0.01 -16.77
C ALA A 29 7.61 0.51 -15.40
N CYS A 30 7.45 -0.42 -14.45
CA CYS A 30 7.49 -0.10 -13.04
C CYS A 30 8.93 0.33 -12.78
N GLY A 31 9.18 1.62 -13.00
CA GLY A 31 10.43 2.25 -12.63
C GLY A 31 10.52 2.15 -11.12
N THR A 32 11.41 1.31 -10.63
CA THR A 32 11.90 1.41 -9.26
C THR A 32 12.83 2.62 -9.27
N GLU A 33 12.28 3.82 -9.13
CA GLU A 33 13.09 4.97 -8.73
C GLU A 33 13.76 4.58 -7.42
N THR A 34 15.07 4.33 -7.49
CA THR A 34 15.84 4.04 -6.28
C THR A 34 15.88 5.35 -5.51
N ALA A 35 15.07 5.45 -4.46
CA ALA A 35 14.91 6.68 -3.71
C ALA A 35 16.27 7.21 -3.23
N ASP A 36 16.56 8.46 -3.53
CA ASP A 36 17.83 9.08 -3.18
C ASP A 36 17.81 9.57 -1.73
N LYS A 37 18.62 8.94 -0.88
CA LYS A 37 18.78 9.31 0.54
C LYS A 37 19.41 10.70 0.72
N SER A 38 19.95 11.31 -0.33
CA SER A 38 20.45 12.69 -0.31
C SER A 38 19.33 13.74 -0.24
N ASP A 39 18.08 13.34 -0.54
CA ASP A 39 16.86 14.11 -0.29
C ASP A 39 16.00 13.43 0.80
N PRO A 40 16.19 13.79 2.08
CA PRO A 40 15.47 13.20 3.20
C PRO A 40 13.93 13.27 3.07
N ALA A 41 13.41 14.37 2.54
CA ALA A 41 11.97 14.56 2.41
C ALA A 41 11.42 13.65 1.32
N GLY A 42 12.04 13.65 0.14
CA GLY A 42 11.67 12.75 -0.96
C GLY A 42 11.79 11.28 -0.57
N TYR A 43 12.85 10.90 0.16
CA TYR A 43 13.02 9.53 0.64
C TYR A 43 11.92 9.10 1.61
N ALA A 44 11.53 9.98 2.55
CA ALA A 44 10.42 9.71 3.46
C ALA A 44 9.09 9.49 2.71
N GLN A 45 8.83 10.25 1.64
CA GLN A 45 7.65 10.07 0.81
C GLN A 45 7.60 8.69 0.16
N VAL A 46 8.72 8.25 -0.41
CA VAL A 46 8.81 6.91 -1.02
C VAL A 46 8.53 5.79 -0.01
N LEU A 47 9.05 5.89 1.22
CA LEU A 47 8.80 4.87 2.24
C LEU A 47 7.31 4.75 2.63
N VAL A 48 6.59 5.88 2.63
CA VAL A 48 5.16 5.90 2.89
C VAL A 48 4.40 5.30 1.70
N ASP A 49 4.77 5.67 0.47
CA ASP A 49 4.15 5.12 -0.74
C ASP A 49 4.35 3.60 -0.83
N GLU A 50 5.54 3.09 -0.50
CA GLU A 50 5.81 1.65 -0.41
C GLU A 50 4.95 0.95 0.65
N ALA A 51 4.68 1.61 1.78
CA ALA A 51 3.82 1.08 2.84
C ALA A 51 2.37 0.95 2.36
N VAL A 52 1.88 1.97 1.66
CA VAL A 52 0.56 2.00 1.05
C VAL A 52 0.45 0.95 -0.04
N GLU A 53 1.40 0.87 -0.97
CA GLU A 53 1.41 -0.13 -2.04
C GLU A 53 1.40 -1.55 -1.46
N ARG A 54 2.21 -1.81 -0.43
CA ARG A 54 2.22 -3.11 0.25
C ARG A 54 0.85 -3.43 0.85
N TYR A 55 0.22 -2.47 1.53
CA TYR A 55 -1.12 -2.65 2.08
C TYR A 55 -2.15 -3.00 1.00
N GLU A 56 -2.15 -2.27 -0.11
CA GLU A 56 -3.09 -2.50 -1.22
C GLU A 56 -2.86 -3.86 -1.89
N LYS A 57 -1.60 -4.28 -2.04
CA LYS A 57 -1.20 -5.50 -2.75
C LYS A 57 -1.31 -6.75 -1.90
N GLU A 58 -0.86 -6.69 -0.65
CA GLU A 58 -0.68 -7.84 0.22
C GLU A 58 -1.75 -7.94 1.31
N GLY A 59 -2.44 -6.83 1.59
CA GLY A 59 -3.44 -6.72 2.64
C GLY A 59 -2.84 -6.46 4.03
N ARG A 60 -3.72 -6.03 4.94
CA ARG A 60 -3.39 -5.59 6.30
C ARG A 60 -2.40 -6.48 7.03
N ASP A 61 -2.70 -7.77 7.20
CA ASP A 61 -1.93 -8.64 8.10
C ASP A 61 -0.49 -8.86 7.63
N LYS A 62 -0.28 -8.97 6.30
CA LYS A 62 1.07 -9.10 5.73
C LYS A 62 1.86 -7.81 5.86
N THR A 63 1.21 -6.66 5.65
CA THR A 63 1.83 -5.35 5.85
C THR A 63 2.27 -5.16 7.31
N LEU A 64 1.38 -5.45 8.27
CA LEU A 64 1.73 -5.35 9.68
C LEU A 64 2.84 -6.34 10.07
N ALA A 65 2.82 -7.57 9.54
CA ALA A 65 3.90 -8.53 9.78
C ALA A 65 5.26 -8.02 9.26
N TYR A 66 5.29 -7.39 8.08
CA TYR A 66 6.50 -6.79 7.54
C TYR A 66 6.99 -5.63 8.40
N TYR A 67 6.14 -4.66 8.71
CA TYR A 67 6.51 -3.47 9.50
C TYR A 67 6.78 -3.76 10.98
N ASN A 68 6.41 -4.93 11.49
CA ASN A 68 6.83 -5.42 12.82
C ASN A 68 8.19 -6.15 12.80
N SER A 69 8.87 -6.22 11.66
CA SER A 69 10.14 -6.93 11.52
C SER A 69 11.32 -5.97 11.34
N GLN A 70 12.53 -6.45 11.65
CA GLN A 70 13.76 -5.68 11.40
C GLN A 70 14.00 -5.43 9.90
N ALA A 71 13.40 -6.23 9.01
CA ALA A 71 13.56 -6.07 7.57
C ALA A 71 12.86 -4.80 7.03
N SER A 72 11.93 -4.19 7.79
CA SER A 72 11.28 -2.95 7.37
C SER A 72 12.08 -1.69 7.66
N GLN A 73 13.27 -1.81 8.27
CA GLN A 73 14.14 -0.68 8.53
C GLN A 73 15.21 -0.54 7.44
N ASP A 74 15.57 0.71 7.17
CA ASP A 74 16.74 1.04 6.39
C ASP A 74 17.58 2.08 7.14
N GLY A 75 18.49 1.62 7.99
CA GLY A 75 19.31 2.50 8.82
C GLY A 75 18.47 3.33 9.79
N GLU A 76 18.45 4.66 9.60
CA GLU A 76 17.65 5.60 10.40
C GLU A 76 16.19 5.72 9.92
N TRP A 77 15.86 5.08 8.79
CA TRP A 77 14.55 5.19 8.14
C TRP A 77 13.62 4.07 8.58
N TYR A 78 12.47 4.43 9.13
CA TYR A 78 11.46 3.49 9.60
C TYR A 78 10.04 4.07 9.56
N VAL A 79 9.06 3.19 9.40
CA VAL A 79 7.63 3.55 9.31
C VAL A 79 6.91 3.11 10.58
N PHE A 80 5.92 3.91 10.97
CA PHE A 80 4.93 3.56 11.97
C PHE A 80 3.56 3.46 11.33
N ILE A 81 2.77 2.49 11.77
CA ILE A 81 1.37 2.36 11.37
C ILE A 81 0.51 2.56 12.61
N TYR A 82 -0.46 3.46 12.51
CA TYR A 82 -1.44 3.76 13.54
C TYR A 82 -2.82 3.25 13.13
N ASP A 83 -3.66 2.94 14.11
CA ASP A 83 -5.11 2.85 13.88
C ASP A 83 -5.78 4.23 13.98
N ASP A 84 -7.10 4.24 13.80
CA ASP A 84 -7.95 5.44 13.85
C ASP A 84 -8.05 6.05 15.26
N THR A 85 -7.66 5.34 16.30
CA THR A 85 -7.57 5.83 17.69
C THR A 85 -6.20 6.42 18.03
N GLY A 86 -5.25 6.31 17.10
CA GLY A 86 -3.85 6.71 17.29
C GLY A 86 -3.01 5.67 18.02
N GLU A 87 -3.46 4.42 18.17
CA GLU A 87 -2.64 3.34 18.71
C GLU A 87 -1.59 2.90 17.67
N ILE A 88 -0.35 2.69 18.09
CA ILE A 88 0.68 2.09 17.24
C ILE A 88 0.34 0.60 17.04
N ILE A 89 0.00 0.21 15.82
CA ILE A 89 -0.34 -1.17 15.47
C ILE A 89 0.78 -1.91 14.72
N ALA A 90 1.76 -1.19 14.17
CA ALA A 90 3.01 -1.79 13.71
C ALA A 90 4.18 -0.82 13.70
N ARG A 91 5.35 -1.34 14.08
CA ARG A 91 6.68 -0.79 13.84
C ARG A 91 7.74 -1.84 14.21
N PHE A 92 8.97 -1.65 13.73
CA PHE A 92 10.04 -2.64 13.90
C PHE A 92 10.32 -3.01 15.37
N ASP A 93 10.10 -2.07 16.29
CA ASP A 93 10.29 -2.25 17.72
C ASP A 93 8.95 -2.47 18.43
N GLY A 94 8.65 -3.74 18.68
CA GLY A 94 7.40 -4.18 19.29
C GLY A 94 7.12 -3.61 20.68
N ARG A 95 8.11 -3.03 21.38
CA ARG A 95 7.92 -2.42 22.72
C ARG A 95 6.93 -1.26 22.74
N PHE A 96 6.67 -0.69 21.57
CA PHE A 96 5.83 0.48 21.39
C PHE A 96 4.47 0.16 20.76
N VAL A 97 4.26 -1.06 20.27
CA VAL A 97 2.96 -1.50 19.77
C VAL A 97 1.96 -1.51 20.94
N GLY A 98 0.76 -0.98 20.72
CA GLY A 98 -0.25 -0.78 21.76
C GLY A 98 -0.11 0.54 22.54
N GLN A 99 0.93 1.34 22.29
CA GLN A 99 1.03 2.68 22.87
C GLN A 99 0.21 3.67 22.05
N ASN A 100 -0.51 4.56 22.72
CA ASN A 100 -1.28 5.59 22.06
C ASN A 100 -0.42 6.83 21.78
N PHE A 101 -0.47 7.29 20.54
CA PHE A 101 0.24 8.45 20.07
C PHE A 101 -0.20 9.75 20.76
N ASN A 102 -1.44 9.86 21.22
CA ASN A 102 -1.96 11.03 21.93
C ASN A 102 -1.44 11.19 23.37
N ALA A 103 -0.94 10.12 23.99
CA ALA A 103 -0.86 10.07 25.45
C ALA A 103 0.37 10.76 26.04
N GLU A 104 1.55 10.68 25.40
CA GLU A 104 2.79 11.04 26.12
C GLU A 104 4.03 11.23 25.23
N LEU A 105 3.94 10.97 23.92
CA LEU A 105 5.10 10.96 23.05
C LEU A 105 4.91 12.01 21.98
N ARG A 106 6.00 12.76 21.72
CA ARG A 106 6.40 13.33 20.42
C ARG A 106 6.50 14.83 20.35
N GLU A 107 7.15 15.39 21.36
CA GLU A 107 8.15 16.41 21.08
C GLU A 107 9.35 15.75 20.38
N ASP A 108 9.81 16.34 19.28
CA ASP A 108 11.12 16.00 18.73
C ASP A 108 12.24 16.49 19.66
N ILE A 109 13.50 16.28 19.24
CA ILE A 109 14.66 16.75 20.01
C ILE A 109 14.70 18.27 20.22
N ASN A 110 13.92 19.03 19.45
CA ASN A 110 13.81 20.49 19.51
C ASN A 110 12.60 20.97 20.34
N GLY A 111 11.80 20.06 20.92
CA GLY A 111 10.58 20.41 21.66
C GLY A 111 9.35 20.61 20.76
N TYR A 112 9.42 20.25 19.48
CA TYR A 112 8.28 20.39 18.57
C TYR A 112 7.33 19.21 18.71
N ALA A 113 6.13 19.48 19.24
CA ALA A 113 5.06 18.51 19.40
C ALA A 113 4.42 18.12 18.04
N TYR A 114 5.12 17.33 17.23
CA TYR A 114 4.63 16.84 15.93
C TYR A 114 3.43 15.89 16.08
N GLY A 115 3.17 15.43 17.30
CA GLY A 115 2.15 14.44 17.60
C GLY A 115 0.73 14.81 17.16
N PRO A 116 0.16 15.86 17.78
CA PRO A 116 -1.12 16.44 17.39
C PRO A 116 -1.18 16.81 15.91
N GLU A 117 -0.06 17.24 15.32
CA GLU A 117 -0.03 17.68 13.94
C GLU A 117 -0.21 16.53 12.94
N MET A 118 0.42 15.39 13.18
CA MET A 118 0.24 14.19 12.34
C MET A 118 -1.19 13.63 12.44
N LEU A 119 -1.84 13.75 13.60
CA LEU A 119 -3.21 13.26 13.80
C LEU A 119 -4.28 14.11 13.09
N THR A 120 -3.92 15.28 12.57
CA THR A 120 -4.82 16.04 11.68
C THR A 120 -4.74 15.59 10.22
N ALA A 121 -3.93 14.57 9.89
CA ALA A 121 -3.85 14.05 8.53
C ALA A 121 -5.22 13.53 8.07
N THR A 122 -5.62 13.89 6.85
CA THR A 122 -6.82 13.36 6.21
C THR A 122 -6.44 12.22 5.25
N GLU A 123 -7.41 11.69 4.51
CA GLU A 123 -7.15 10.73 3.44
C GLU A 123 -6.19 11.26 2.36
N SER A 124 -6.05 12.58 2.23
CA SER A 124 -5.07 13.20 1.32
C SER A 124 -3.63 13.18 1.86
N GLY A 125 -3.42 12.67 3.07
CA GLY A 125 -2.13 12.68 3.74
C GLY A 125 -1.72 14.07 4.25
N LYS A 126 -0.65 14.11 5.04
CA LYS A 126 -0.04 15.34 5.52
C LYS A 126 1.47 15.15 5.70
N TRP A 127 2.25 16.03 5.09
CA TRP A 127 3.69 16.13 5.34
C TRP A 127 3.93 17.16 6.45
N VAL A 128 4.74 16.79 7.43
CA VAL A 128 5.14 17.62 8.57
C VAL A 128 6.65 17.81 8.50
N SER A 129 7.14 19.04 8.63
CA SER A 129 8.54 19.44 8.49
C SER A 129 9.02 20.29 9.65
#